data_AF-A0A6J5DYZ5-F1
#
_entry.id   AF-A0A6J5DYZ5-F1
#
_cell.length_a   1.000
_cell.length_b   1.000
_cell.length_c   1.000
_cell.angle_alpha   90.00
_cell.angle_beta   90.00
_cell.angle_gamma   90.00
#
_symmetry.space_group_name_H-M   'P 1'
#
loop_
_entity.id
_entity.type
_entity.pdbx_description
1 polymer ?
#
loop_
_entity_poly.entity_id
_entity_poly.type
_entity_poly.pdbx_seq_one_letter_code
_entity_poly.pdbx_strand_id
1 'polypeptide(L)' 'MCYGKPEEMLADFLQANPLVPNDLGHTALDDFDHFCAYSGCNPTEVGPDAYAWAKLAYVSARASKT' A
#
# COMPACT_ATOMS: atom_id res chain seq x y z
N MET A 1 -22.30 3.26 1.87
CA MET A 1 -21.36 2.84 2.92
C MET A 1 -20.22 3.83 2.94
N CYS A 2 -20.03 4.56 4.04
CA CYS A 2 -18.93 5.50 4.20
C CYS A 2 -17.68 4.71 4.57
N TYR A 3 -17.14 3.95 3.61
CA TYR A 3 -15.84 3.30 3.82
C TYR A 3 -14.80 4.41 3.99
N GLY A 4 -13.92 4.27 4.98
CA GLY A 4 -12.92 5.26 5.37
C GLY A 4 -12.08 5.75 4.19
N LYS A 5 -11.36 6.85 4.37
CA LYS A 5 -10.52 7.43 3.32
C LYS A 5 -9.16 6.72 3.32
N PRO A 6 -8.95 5.66 2.51
CA PRO A 6 -7.78 4.78 2.63
C PRO A 6 -6.45 5.52 2.42
N GLU A 7 -6.47 6.59 1.61
CA GLU A 7 -5.29 7.42 1.36
C GLU A 7 -4.90 8.23 2.61
N GLU A 8 -5.87 8.83 3.32
CA GLU A 8 -5.62 9.53 4.59
C GLU A 8 -5.14 8.54 5.66
N MET A 9 -5.76 7.37 5.74
CA MET A 9 -5.34 6.31 6.66
C MET A 9 -3.93 5.79 6.37
N LEU A 10 -3.55 5.67 5.09
CA LEU A 10 -2.20 5.28 4.70
C LEU A 10 -1.19 6.37 5.09
N ALA A 11 -1.52 7.64 4.88
CA ALA A 11 -0.66 8.75 5.28
C ALA A 11 -0.42 8.75 6.80
N ASP A 12 -1.49 8.64 7.60
CA ASP A 12 -1.41 8.54 9.07
C ASP A 12 -0.59 7.32 9.51
N PHE A 13 -0.80 6.18 8.85
CA PHE A 13 -0.04 4.96 9.12
C PHE A 13 1.45 5.15 8.88
N LEU A 14 1.84 5.75 7.75
CA LEU A 14 3.23 5.99 7.37
C LEU A 14 3.91 7.03 8.27
N GLN A 15 3.15 8.01 8.78
CA GLN A 15 3.66 8.97 9.76
C GLN A 15 4.03 8.28 11.09
N ALA A 16 3.19 7.33 11.53
CA ALA A 16 3.44 6.57 12.76
C ALA A 16 4.44 5.42 12.56
N ASN A 17 4.54 4.87 11.34
CA ASN A 17 5.32 3.69 11.00
C ASN A 17 6.14 3.95 9.71
N PRO A 18 7.29 4.64 9.81
CA PRO A 18 8.17 4.85 8.66
C PRO A 18 8.59 3.51 8.04
N LEU A 19 8.48 3.40 6.71
CA LEU A 19 8.85 2.17 6.03
C LEU A 19 10.36 2.00 5.99
N VAL A 20 10.83 0.85 6.46
CA VAL A 20 12.22 0.44 6.35
C VAL A 20 12.42 -0.32 5.05
N PRO A 21 13.44 0.01 4.24
CA PRO A 21 13.79 -0.77 3.06
C PRO A 21 14.16 -2.22 3.42
N ASN A 22 13.78 -3.16 2.57
CA ASN A 22 14.19 -4.57 2.68
C ASN A 22 15.65 -4.77 2.21
N ASP A 23 16.13 -6.02 2.18
CA ASP A 23 17.50 -6.37 1.76
C ASP A 23 17.84 -5.97 0.30
N LEU A 24 16.83 -5.71 -0.53
CA LEU A 24 16.97 -5.23 -1.91
C LEU A 24 16.88 -3.70 -2.02
N GLY A 25 16.71 -3.00 -0.89
CA GLY A 25 16.55 -1.55 -0.84
C GLY A 25 15.15 -1.05 -1.19
N HIS A 26 14.15 -1.94 -1.24
CA HIS A 26 12.77 -1.57 -1.57
C HIS A 26 11.91 -1.41 -0.32
N THR A 27 11.06 -0.39 -0.28
CA THR A 27 10.04 -0.24 0.76
C THR A 27 8.81 -1.08 0.44
N ALA A 28 7.92 -1.25 1.42
CA ALA A 28 6.63 -1.91 1.18
C ALA A 28 5.75 -1.17 0.14
N LEU A 29 5.98 0.13 -0.10
CA LEU A 29 5.33 0.88 -1.17
C LEU A 29 5.88 0.47 -2.54
N ASP A 30 7.20 0.35 -2.67
CA ASP A 30 7.85 -0.07 -3.91
C ASP A 30 7.46 -1.50 -4.27
N ASP A 31 7.41 -2.39 -3.28
CA ASP A 31 6.97 -3.77 -3.46
C ASP A 31 5.49 -3.85 -3.87
N PHE A 32 4.64 -2.95 -3.37
CA PHE A 32 3.24 -2.87 -3.80
C PHE A 32 3.12 -2.40 -5.25
N ASP A 33 3.88 -1.37 -5.64
CA ASP A 33 3.85 -0.85 -7.00
C ASP A 33 4.39 -1.91 -7.99
N HIS A 34 5.41 -2.68 -7.59
CA HIS A 34 5.90 -3.84 -8.36
C HIS A 34 4.85 -4.95 -8.48
N PHE A 35 4.17 -5.29 -7.38
CA PHE A 35 3.06 -6.25 -7.39
C PHE A 35 1.96 -5.82 -8.37
N CYS A 36 1.62 -4.53 -8.39
CA CYS A 36 0.59 -3.98 -9.28
C CYS A 36 1.01 -4.05 -10.75
N ALA A 37 2.27 -3.76 -11.05
CA ALA A 37 2.81 -3.88 -12.41
C ALA A 37 2.76 -5.33 -12.94
N TYR A 38 2.95 -6.33 -12.07
CA TYR A 38 2.94 -7.74 -12.46
C TYR A 38 1.53 -8.35 -12.51
N SER A 39 0.66 -7.99 -11.55
CA SER A 39 -0.67 -8.59 -11.38
C SER A 39 -1.78 -7.90 -12.18
N GLY A 40 -1.54 -6.69 -12.69
CA GLY A 40 -2.58 -5.85 -13.28
C GLY A 40 -3.42 -5.08 -12.25
N CYS A 41 -3.01 -5.05 -10.98
CA CYS A 41 -3.67 -4.26 -9.93
C CYS A 41 -3.44 -2.74 -10.12
N ASN A 42 -3.88 -2.20 -11.25
CA ASN A 42 -3.76 -0.79 -11.57
C ASN A 42 -5.13 -0.09 -11.41
N PRO A 43 -5.16 1.21 -11.04
CA PRO A 43 -6.40 1.91 -10.72
C PRO A 43 -7.39 2.01 -11.89
N THR A 44 -6.93 1.87 -13.14
CA THR A 44 -7.81 1.85 -14.32
C THR A 44 -8.61 0.55 -14.41
N GLU A 45 -8.01 -0.57 -14.04
CA GLU A 45 -8.64 -1.89 -14.11
C GLU A 45 -9.46 -2.22 -12.87
N VAL A 46 -8.92 -1.94 -11.67
CA VAL A 46 -9.58 -2.31 -10.41
C VAL A 46 -10.41 -1.18 -9.79
N GLY A 47 -10.28 0.04 -10.31
CA GLY A 47 -10.89 1.24 -9.77
C GLY A 47 -10.05 1.89 -8.65
N PRO A 48 -10.14 3.22 -8.49
CA PRO A 48 -9.30 3.99 -7.58
C PRO A 48 -9.51 3.59 -6.10
N ASP A 49 -10.77 3.38 -5.69
CA ASP A 49 -11.08 3.02 -4.30
C ASP A 49 -10.51 1.64 -3.92
N ALA A 50 -10.69 0.63 -4.79
CA ALA A 50 -10.16 -0.71 -4.54
C ALA A 50 -8.63 -0.71 -4.53
N TYR A 51 -8.01 0.05 -5.43
CA TYR A 51 -6.57 0.24 -5.47
C TYR A 51 -6.04 0.85 -4.16
N ALA A 52 -6.68 1.91 -3.66
CA ALA A 52 -6.26 2.58 -2.45
C ALA A 52 -6.42 1.69 -1.20
N TRP A 53 -7.50 0.92 -1.11
CA TRP A 53 -7.68 -0.08 -0.05
C TRP A 53 -6.65 -1.21 -0.12
N ALA A 54 -6.35 -1.70 -1.33
CA ALA A 54 -5.33 -2.72 -1.53
C ALA A 54 -3.94 -2.22 -1.09
N LYS A 55 -3.61 -0.97 -1.43
CA LYS A 55 -2.34 -0.33 -1.03
C LYS A 55 -2.21 -0.24 0.48
N LEU A 56 -3.24 0.29 1.16
CA LEU A 56 -3.29 0.38 2.62
C LEU A 56 -3.12 -1.00 3.28
N ALA A 57 -3.86 -2.01 2.81
CA ALA A 57 -3.81 -3.37 3.36
C ALA A 57 -2.43 -4.01 3.16
N TYR A 58 -1.86 -3.90 1.96
CA TYR A 58 -0.55 -4.48 1.64
C TYR A 58 0.57 -3.86 2.49
N VAL A 59 0.61 -2.52 2.54
CA VAL A 59 1.65 -1.79 3.27
C VAL A 59 1.55 -2.05 4.78
N SER A 60 0.34 -1.99 5.37
CA SER A 60 0.16 -2.24 6.80
C SER A 60 0.54 -3.67 7.20
N ALA A 61 0.19 -4.67 6.39
CA ALA A 61 0.55 -6.06 6.66
C ALA A 61 2.07 -6.34 6.59
N ARG A 62 2.81 -5.54 5.79
CA ARG A 62 4.26 -5.68 5.62
C ARG A 62 5.04 -4.90 6.67
N ALA A 63 4.53 -3.77 7.14
CA ALA A 63 5.17 -2.96 8.17
C ALA A 63 5.14 -3.62 9.56
N SER A 64 4.13 -4.44 9.88
CA SER A 64 4.03 -5.13 11.18
C SER A 64 4.97 -6.34 11.36
N LYS A 65 5.85 -6.66 10.40
CA LYS A 65 6.72 -7.85 10.42
C LYS A 65 8.20 -7.58 10.75
N THR A 66 8.51 -6.44 11.35
CA THR A 66 9.87 -6.11 11.83
C THR A 66 9.92 -6.21 13.35
#